data_AF-A0A0R3UNM0-F1
#
_entry.id   AF-A0A0R3UNM0-F1
#
_cell.length_a   1.000
_cell.length_b   1.000
_cell.length_c   1.000
_cell.angle_alpha   90.00
_cell.angle_beta   90.00
_cell.angle_gamma   90.00
#
_symmetry.space_group_name_H-M   'P 1'
#
loop_
_entity.id
_entity.type
_entity.pdbx_description
1 polymer ?
#
loop_
_entity_poly.entity_id
_entity_poly.type
_entity_poly.pdbx_seq_one_letter_code
_entity_poly.pdbx_strand_id
1 'polypeptide(L)'
;MEGLAEKWVDRCVSRKPDPSIYKDYAGTAQVLIVSHKSQTTFTKTISAVKEEAQHYEYRDNTCTGECDFYKQIIWANLTEVGCAMKTCVTYVQRKVTPANVVVCVYKIAQRIDDMKPYEEGESCTKCPPQHRCVRNQCEEHLEQVESKNSAYTLPEF
;
A
#
# COMPACT_ATOMS: atom_id res chain seq x y z
N MET A 1 -8.98 -1.67 0.17
CA MET A 1 -8.15 -1.37 1.36
C MET A 1 -8.50 -0.04 2.07
N GLU A 2 -9.11 0.94 1.39
CA GLU A 2 -9.37 2.29 1.96
C GLU A 2 -10.20 2.28 3.25
N GLY A 3 -11.30 1.53 3.31
CA GLY A 3 -12.13 1.45 4.53
C GLY A 3 -11.38 0.92 5.77
N LEU A 4 -10.35 0.08 5.60
CA LEU A 4 -9.49 -0.34 6.71
C LEU A 4 -8.57 0.79 7.18
N ALA A 5 -8.11 1.63 6.26
CA ALA A 5 -7.31 2.81 6.58
C ALA A 5 -8.16 3.84 7.33
N GLU A 6 -9.38 4.13 6.85
CA GLU A 6 -10.35 5.03 7.49
C GLU A 6 -10.65 4.60 8.93
N LYS A 7 -11.00 3.31 9.10
CA LYS A 7 -11.24 2.69 10.41
C LYS A 7 -10.07 2.88 11.37
N TRP A 8 -8.82 2.87 10.87
CA TRP A 8 -7.65 3.01 11.73
C TRP A 8 -7.33 4.48 12.06
N VAL A 9 -7.37 5.38 11.08
CA VAL A 9 -7.12 6.81 11.33
C VAL A 9 -8.14 7.41 12.29
N ASP A 10 -9.38 6.90 12.30
CA ASP A 10 -10.43 7.33 13.21
C ASP A 10 -10.09 7.15 14.68
N ARG A 11 -9.20 6.20 14.99
CA ARG A 11 -8.76 5.93 16.36
C ARG A 11 -7.76 6.94 16.88
N CYS A 12 -7.15 7.73 16.00
CA CYS A 12 -6.16 8.75 16.37
C CYS A 12 -5.01 8.22 17.26
N VAL A 13 -4.47 7.04 16.92
CA VAL A 13 -3.33 6.42 17.61
C VAL A 13 -2.08 6.39 16.74
N SER A 14 -0.90 6.49 17.35
CA SER A 14 0.41 6.46 16.67
C SER A 14 0.98 5.05 16.49
N ARG A 15 0.16 4.01 16.59
CA ARG A 15 0.58 2.60 16.49
C ARG A 15 -0.16 1.87 15.38
N LYS A 16 0.52 0.94 14.71
CA LYS A 16 -0.06 0.07 13.68
C LYS A 16 -1.07 -0.91 14.30
N PRO A 17 -2.03 -1.42 13.53
CA PRO A 17 -2.93 -2.49 14.00
C PRO A 17 -2.15 -3.77 14.26
N ASP A 18 -2.43 -4.39 15.41
CA ASP A 18 -1.95 -5.72 15.71
C ASP A 18 -2.92 -6.75 15.08
N PRO A 19 -2.50 -7.52 14.06
CA PRO A 19 -3.37 -8.48 13.39
C PRO A 19 -3.83 -9.65 14.30
N SER A 20 -3.18 -9.85 15.45
CA SER A 20 -3.64 -10.83 16.46
C SER A 20 -4.91 -10.35 17.17
N ILE A 21 -5.08 -9.03 17.33
CA ILE A 21 -6.21 -8.38 18.00
C ILE A 21 -7.26 -7.93 16.98
N TYR A 22 -6.83 -7.24 15.91
CA TYR A 22 -7.70 -6.69 14.88
C TYR A 22 -7.65 -7.58 13.65
N LYS A 23 -8.48 -8.63 13.63
CA LYS A 23 -8.45 -9.68 12.60
C LYS A 23 -8.68 -9.16 11.18
N ASP A 24 -9.40 -8.06 11.01
CA ASP A 24 -9.62 -7.41 9.70
C ASP A 24 -8.31 -6.92 9.04
N TYR A 25 -7.22 -6.80 9.81
CA TYR A 25 -5.89 -6.43 9.31
C TYR A 25 -4.97 -7.62 9.10
N ALA A 26 -5.42 -8.86 9.35
CA ALA A 26 -4.64 -10.04 9.04
C ALA A 26 -4.36 -10.13 7.52
N GLY A 27 -3.13 -10.48 7.15
CA GLY A 27 -2.72 -10.49 5.74
C GLY A 27 -2.61 -9.10 5.10
N THR A 28 -2.48 -8.05 5.92
CA THR A 28 -2.21 -6.69 5.45
C THR A 28 -0.92 -6.16 6.06
N ALA A 29 -0.28 -5.23 5.37
CA ALA A 29 0.80 -4.41 5.91
C ALA A 29 0.39 -2.94 5.96
N GLN A 30 1.05 -2.15 6.82
CA GLN A 30 0.65 -0.77 7.06
C GLN A 30 1.85 0.17 7.09
N VAL A 31 1.68 1.31 6.41
CA VAL A 31 2.48 2.52 6.63
C VAL A 31 1.64 3.46 7.49
N LEU A 32 2.19 3.89 8.63
CA LEU A 32 1.55 4.85 9.53
C LEU A 32 2.51 6.01 9.74
N ILE A 33 2.06 7.21 9.40
CA ILE A 33 2.86 8.44 9.49
C ILE A 33 2.08 9.45 10.32
N VAL A 34 2.76 10.02 11.32
CA VAL A 34 2.23 11.10 12.16
C VAL A 34 3.03 12.36 11.86
N SER A 35 2.36 13.40 11.37
CA SER A 35 2.99 14.65 10.98
C SER A 35 2.34 15.84 11.66
N HIS A 36 3.12 16.63 12.39
CA HIS A 36 2.67 17.89 12.99
C HIS A 36 2.74 19.08 12.03
N LYS A 37 3.16 18.86 10.77
CA LYS A 37 3.22 19.90 9.76
C LYS A 37 1.80 20.32 9.36
N SER A 38 1.59 21.62 9.15
CA SER A 38 0.33 22.13 8.61
C SER A 38 0.19 21.71 7.13
N GLN A 39 -1.04 21.46 6.69
CA GLN A 39 -1.36 21.15 5.28
C GLN A 39 -0.58 19.95 4.70
N THR A 40 -0.48 18.86 5.47
CA THR A 40 0.00 17.57 4.96
C THR A 40 -0.97 17.04 3.91
N THR A 41 -0.45 16.54 2.79
CA THR A 41 -1.22 15.90 1.71
C THR A 41 -0.64 14.51 1.46
N PHE A 42 -1.40 13.62 0.83
CA PHE A 42 -0.88 12.29 0.45
C PHE A 42 0.38 12.38 -0.40
N THR A 43 0.45 13.29 -1.37
CA THR A 43 1.64 13.49 -2.20
C THR A 43 2.87 13.87 -1.37
N LYS A 44 2.72 14.81 -0.41
CA LYS A 44 3.83 15.19 0.47
C LYS A 44 4.29 14.03 1.35
N THR A 45 3.33 13.25 1.85
CA THR A 45 3.62 12.07 2.68
C THR A 45 4.38 11.00 1.89
N ILE A 46 3.92 10.66 0.67
CA ILE A 46 4.59 9.68 -0.18
C ILE A 46 5.96 10.19 -0.67
N SER A 47 6.11 11.49 -0.94
CA SER A 47 7.42 12.06 -1.26
C SER A 47 8.40 11.92 -0.10
N ALA A 48 7.97 12.13 1.15
CA ALA A 48 8.82 11.91 2.31
C ALA A 48 9.21 10.42 2.47
N VAL A 49 8.28 9.49 2.24
CA VAL A 49 8.59 8.05 2.21
C VAL A 49 9.58 7.72 1.09
N LYS A 50 9.49 8.37 -0.07
CA LYS A 50 10.44 8.17 -1.17
C LYS A 50 11.87 8.60 -0.79
N GLU A 51 12.03 9.61 0.07
CA GLU A 51 13.36 10.06 0.51
C GLU A 51 14.10 8.98 1.31
N GLU A 52 13.40 8.04 1.95
CA GLU A 52 14.01 6.89 2.62
C GLU A 52 14.75 5.94 1.65
N ALA A 53 14.52 6.05 0.34
CA ALA A 53 15.25 5.27 -0.67
C ALA A 53 16.76 5.45 -0.57
N GLN A 54 17.22 6.63 -0.14
CA GLN A 54 18.66 6.92 0.04
C GLN A 54 19.29 6.10 1.17
N HIS A 55 18.47 5.51 2.04
CA HIS A 55 18.91 4.73 3.19
C HIS A 55 18.80 3.22 2.96
N TYR A 56 18.34 2.77 1.78
CA TYR A 56 18.16 1.35 1.49
C TYR A 56 19.21 0.82 0.50
N GLU A 57 20.00 -0.14 0.96
CA GLU A 57 21.01 -0.83 0.15
C GLU A 57 20.44 -2.14 -0.40
N TYR A 58 19.94 -2.11 -1.64
CA TYR A 58 19.24 -3.25 -2.25
C TYR A 58 20.10 -4.52 -2.34
N ARG A 59 21.41 -4.38 -2.65
CA ARG A 59 22.31 -5.52 -2.82
C ARG A 59 22.34 -6.39 -1.56
N ASP A 60 22.49 -5.72 -0.41
CA ASP A 60 22.70 -6.35 0.89
C ASP A 60 21.39 -6.49 1.68
N ASN A 61 20.27 -5.95 1.17
CA ASN A 61 18.96 -5.86 1.83
C ASN A 61 19.03 -5.17 3.20
N THR A 62 19.95 -4.23 3.36
CA THR A 62 20.20 -3.52 4.62
C THR A 62 19.75 -2.07 4.54
N CYS A 63 19.60 -1.46 5.71
CA CYS A 63 19.27 -0.05 5.81
C CYS A 63 20.30 0.70 6.65
N THR A 64 20.79 1.81 6.10
CA THR A 64 21.74 2.72 6.77
C THR A 64 21.03 3.78 7.63
N GLY A 65 19.71 3.86 7.50
CA GLY A 65 18.79 4.72 8.25
C GLY A 65 17.36 4.17 8.17
N GLU A 66 16.35 5.02 8.36
CA GLU A 66 14.95 4.62 8.19
C GLU A 66 14.65 4.32 6.71
N CYS A 67 14.12 3.13 6.44
CA CYS A 67 13.85 2.61 5.10
C CYS A 67 12.56 1.78 5.00
N ASP A 68 11.93 1.48 6.15
CA ASP A 68 10.88 0.47 6.24
C ASP A 68 9.65 0.88 5.45
N PHE A 69 9.33 2.18 5.43
CA PHE A 69 8.21 2.66 4.64
C PHE A 69 8.54 2.63 3.16
N TYR A 70 9.78 2.99 2.77
CA TYR A 70 10.21 2.83 1.39
C TYR A 70 10.09 1.37 0.92
N LYS A 71 10.72 0.44 1.64
CA LYS A 71 10.65 -1.00 1.34
C LYS A 71 9.22 -1.51 1.23
N GLN A 72 8.33 -1.01 2.10
CA GLN A 72 6.91 -1.36 2.06
C GLN A 72 6.23 -0.90 0.77
N ILE A 73 6.48 0.33 0.28
CA ILE A 73 5.75 0.86 -0.89
C ILE A 73 6.28 0.36 -2.23
N ILE A 74 7.51 -0.13 -2.29
CA ILE A 74 8.11 -0.71 -3.51
C ILE A 74 7.99 -2.23 -3.59
N TRP A 75 7.20 -2.84 -2.71
CA TRP A 75 7.08 -4.28 -2.62
C TRP A 75 6.29 -4.85 -3.80
N ALA A 76 6.91 -5.72 -4.60
CA ALA A 76 6.35 -6.22 -5.86
C ALA A 76 5.10 -7.09 -5.68
N ASN A 77 4.95 -7.73 -4.52
CA ASN A 77 3.83 -8.62 -4.23
C ASN A 77 2.63 -7.93 -3.56
N LEU A 78 2.55 -6.61 -3.71
CA LEU A 78 1.38 -5.83 -3.29
C LEU A 78 0.38 -5.75 -4.43
N THR A 79 -0.87 -6.09 -4.14
CA THR A 79 -1.94 -6.11 -5.15
C THR A 79 -2.93 -4.97 -4.98
N GLU A 80 -3.09 -4.47 -3.75
CA GLU A 80 -4.04 -3.41 -3.44
C GLU A 80 -3.46 -2.48 -2.38
N VAL A 81 -3.75 -1.20 -2.51
CA VAL A 81 -3.46 -0.17 -1.51
C VAL A 81 -4.70 0.67 -1.27
N GLY A 82 -4.87 1.14 -0.04
CA GLY A 82 -5.87 2.14 0.30
C GLY A 82 -5.38 2.96 1.47
N CYS A 83 -5.55 4.27 1.38
CA CYS A 83 -5.03 5.20 2.36
C CYS A 83 -6.12 6.11 2.89
N ALA A 84 -5.97 6.54 4.13
CA ALA A 84 -6.81 7.56 4.75
C ALA A 84 -5.93 8.53 5.54
N MET A 85 -6.45 9.74 5.75
CA MET A 85 -5.78 10.78 6.52
C MET A 85 -6.79 11.46 7.44
N LYS A 86 -6.43 11.63 8.70
CA LYS A 86 -7.23 12.37 9.68
C LYS A 86 -6.34 13.30 10.50
N THR A 87 -6.78 14.54 10.70
CA THR A 87 -6.16 15.43 11.68
C THR A 87 -6.68 15.05 13.06
N CYS A 88 -5.77 14.59 13.91
CA CYS A 88 -6.02 14.18 15.29
C CYS A 88 -5.42 15.20 16.25
N VAL A 89 -6.00 15.28 17.45
CA VAL A 89 -5.41 16.03 18.55
C VAL A 89 -4.47 15.11 19.32
N THR A 90 -3.25 15.57 19.54
CA THR A 90 -2.23 14.84 20.32
C THR A 90 -1.71 15.72 21.45
N TYR A 91 -1.12 15.11 22.48
CA TYR A 91 -0.53 15.82 23.60
C TYR A 91 1.00 15.75 23.51
N VAL A 92 1.62 16.85 23.11
CA VAL A 92 3.09 16.99 23.07
C VAL A 92 3.49 17.97 24.16
N GLN A 93 4.34 17.54 25.10
CA GLN A 93 4.79 18.39 26.22
C GLN A 93 3.64 19.08 26.98
N ARG A 94 2.56 18.33 27.26
CA ARG A 94 1.33 18.83 27.91
C ARG A 94 0.56 19.91 27.13
N LYS A 95 0.87 20.13 25.85
CA LYS A 95 0.12 21.02 24.94
C LYS A 95 -0.67 20.21 23.93
N VAL A 96 -1.92 20.63 23.75
CA VAL A 96 -2.82 20.16 22.69
C VAL A 96 -2.24 20.61 21.35
N THR A 97 -1.81 19.66 20.54
CA THR A 97 -1.18 19.93 19.24
C THR A 97 -1.85 19.08 18.17
N PRO A 98 -2.33 19.68 17.06
CA PRO A 98 -2.85 18.92 15.93
C PRO A 98 -1.74 18.10 15.28
N ALA A 99 -2.09 16.89 14.85
CA ALA A 99 -1.21 16.00 14.10
C ALA A 99 -2.02 15.31 12.99
N ASN A 100 -1.50 15.32 11.78
CA ASN A 100 -2.05 14.58 10.66
C ASN A 100 -1.58 13.13 10.77
N VAL A 101 -2.52 12.22 11.00
CA VAL A 101 -2.31 10.78 10.99
C VAL A 101 -2.68 10.26 9.60
N VAL A 102 -1.70 9.74 8.88
CA VAL A 102 -1.87 9.10 7.58
C VAL A 102 -1.65 7.60 7.76
N VAL A 103 -2.59 6.80 7.29
CA VAL A 103 -2.47 5.34 7.28
C VAL A 103 -2.69 4.87 5.86
N CYS A 104 -1.76 4.07 5.34
CA CYS A 104 -1.93 3.30 4.12
C CYS A 104 -1.92 1.82 4.49
N VAL A 105 -2.95 1.09 4.03
CA VAL A 105 -3.09 -0.35 4.20
C VAL A 105 -2.83 -1.01 2.86
N TYR A 106 -1.94 -1.99 2.87
CA TYR A 106 -1.51 -2.74 1.70
C TYR A 106 -1.92 -4.20 1.85
N LYS A 107 -2.52 -4.77 0.79
CA LYS A 107 -2.76 -6.20 0.73
C LYS A 107 -1.48 -6.92 0.37
N ILE A 108 -1.04 -7.83 1.24
CA ILE A 108 0.16 -8.62 1.01
C ILE A 108 -0.24 -10.05 0.64
N ALA A 109 0.30 -10.62 -0.43
CA ALA A 109 0.11 -12.04 -0.70
C ALA A 109 1.08 -12.92 0.11
N GLN A 110 2.17 -12.35 0.63
CA GLN A 110 3.17 -13.04 1.47
C GLN A 110 3.76 -12.10 2.53
N ARG A 111 4.23 -12.65 3.65
CA ARG A 111 4.84 -11.89 4.75
C ARG A 111 6.13 -11.21 4.27
N ILE A 112 6.32 -9.95 4.67
CA ILE A 112 7.37 -9.05 4.15
C ILE A 112 8.75 -9.27 4.82
N ASP A 113 8.81 -10.05 5.90
CA ASP A 113 10.00 -10.11 6.75
C ASP A 113 11.22 -10.72 6.03
N ASP A 114 12.34 -10.01 6.12
CA ASP A 114 13.71 -10.37 5.68
C ASP A 114 13.95 -10.65 4.18
N MET A 115 12.96 -10.39 3.32
CA MET A 115 13.12 -10.53 1.87
C MET A 115 13.42 -9.19 1.17
N LYS A 116 13.98 -9.28 -0.04
CA LYS A 116 14.10 -8.12 -0.93
C LYS A 116 12.70 -7.73 -1.45
N PRO A 117 12.43 -6.43 -1.63
CA PRO A 117 11.11 -5.95 -2.00
C PRO A 117 10.65 -6.35 -3.40
N TYR A 118 11.59 -6.60 -4.30
CA TYR A 118 11.35 -7.10 -5.63
C TYR A 118 12.54 -7.95 -6.07
N GLU A 119 12.40 -8.66 -7.18
CA GLU A 119 13.51 -9.32 -7.85
C GLU A 119 14.14 -8.37 -8.88
N GLU A 120 15.47 -8.28 -8.88
CA GLU A 120 16.20 -7.42 -9.80
C GLU A 120 16.26 -8.06 -11.20
N GLY A 121 15.98 -7.26 -12.23
CA GLY A 121 15.97 -7.70 -13.61
C GLY A 121 15.30 -6.69 -14.52
N GLU A 122 15.15 -7.08 -15.79
CA GLU A 122 14.39 -6.28 -16.74
C GLU A 122 12.91 -6.22 -16.34
N SER A 123 12.33 -5.02 -16.40
CA SER A 123 10.95 -4.78 -15.97
C SER A 123 9.97 -5.70 -16.69
N CYS A 124 8.97 -6.18 -15.96
CA CYS A 124 7.87 -7.01 -16.47
C CYS A 124 8.24 -8.39 -17.03
N THR A 125 9.51 -8.81 -17.00
CA THR A 125 9.93 -10.15 -17.47
C THR A 125 9.33 -11.31 -16.66
N LYS A 126 8.89 -11.03 -15.44
CA LYS A 126 8.24 -11.99 -14.53
C LYS A 126 6.82 -11.60 -14.14
N CYS A 127 6.11 -10.86 -14.99
CA CYS A 127 4.69 -10.61 -14.72
C CYS A 127 3.89 -11.92 -14.69
N PRO A 128 2.85 -12.03 -13.84
CA PRO A 128 1.97 -13.20 -13.85
C PRO A 128 1.27 -13.36 -15.21
N PRO A 129 0.73 -14.55 -15.52
CA PRO A 129 -0.11 -14.74 -16.71
C PRO A 129 -1.24 -13.71 -16.77
N GLN A 130 -1.65 -13.33 -17.98
CA GLN A 130 -2.71 -12.35 -18.23
C GLN A 130 -2.43 -10.96 -17.64
N HIS A 131 -1.16 -10.61 -17.40
CA HIS A 131 -0.77 -9.25 -17.07
C HIS A 131 -0.03 -8.61 -18.24
N ARG A 132 -0.24 -7.31 -18.42
CA ARG A 132 0.51 -6.48 -19.37
C ARG A 132 1.47 -5.56 -18.65
N CYS A 133 2.55 -5.21 -19.33
CA CYS A 133 3.51 -4.24 -18.81
C CYS A 133 3.00 -2.82 -19.05
N VAL A 134 2.70 -2.08 -17.99
CA VAL A 134 2.29 -0.69 -18.06
C VAL A 134 3.18 0.11 -17.12
N ARG A 135 3.95 1.06 -17.67
CA ARG A 135 4.86 1.93 -16.89
C ARG A 135 5.78 1.12 -15.95
N ASN A 136 6.38 0.06 -16.48
CA ASN A 136 7.27 -0.87 -15.78
C ASN A 136 6.61 -1.64 -14.61
N GLN A 137 5.29 -1.75 -14.61
CA GLN A 137 4.51 -2.51 -13.62
C GLN A 137 3.62 -3.55 -14.30
N CYS A 138 3.35 -4.64 -13.59
CA CYS A 138 2.43 -5.67 -14.05
C CYS A 138 0.98 -5.24 -13.73
N GLU A 139 0.20 -4.96 -14.77
CA GLU A 139 -1.22 -4.64 -14.65
C GLU A 139 -2.04 -5.83 -15.15
N GLU A 140 -3.02 -6.26 -14.35
CA GLU A 140 -3.96 -7.32 -14.74
C GLU A 140 -4.72 -6.91 -16.01
N HIS A 141 -4.58 -7.72 -17.06
CA HIS A 141 -5.34 -7.56 -18.29
C HIS A 141 -6.66 -8.32 -18.14
N LEU A 142 -7.69 -7.61 -17.66
CA LEU A 142 -9.06 -8.13 -17.75
C LEU A 142 -9.43 -8.20 -19.24
N GLU A 143 -9.27 -9.37 -19.86
CA GLU A 143 -9.96 -9.63 -21.12
C GLU A 143 -11.45 -9.43 -20.86
N GLN A 144 -12.04 -8.41 -21.47
CA GLN A 144 -13.49 -8.33 -21.56
C GLN A 144 -13.92 -9.61 -22.28
N VAL A 145 -14.51 -10.54 -21.53
CA VAL A 145 -15.25 -11.65 -22.10
C VAL A 145 -16.36 -11.01 -22.92
N GLU A 146 -16.11 -10.75 -24.20
CA GLU A 146 -17.15 -10.48 -25.16
C GLU A 146 -18.09 -11.68 -25.10
N SER A 147 -19.25 -11.45 -24.51
CA SER A 147 -20.39 -12.36 -24.53
C SER A 147 -20.71 -12.71 -25.99
N LYS A 148 -20.08 -13.76 -26.51
CA LYS A 148 -20.61 -14.52 -27.65
C LYS A 148 -21.76 -15.37 -27.14
N ASN A 149 -22.88 -14.73 -26.81
CA ASN A 149 -24.15 -15.44 -26.76
C ASN A 149 -24.60 -15.65 -28.20
N SER A 150 -24.30 -16.85 -28.70
CA SER A 150 -24.95 -17.44 -29.86
C SER A 150 -26.46 -17.28 -29.73
N ALA A 151 -27.06 -16.48 -30.63
CA ALA A 151 -28.50 -16.34 -30.73
C ALA A 151 -29.10 -17.70 -31.14
N TYR A 152 -29.73 -18.39 -30.20
CA TYR A 152 -30.64 -19.48 -30.50
C TYR A 152 -31.91 -18.91 -31.13
N THR A 153 -32.18 -19.29 -32.37
CA THR A 153 -33.44 -19.05 -33.07
C THR A 153 -34.52 -19.96 -32.46
N LEU A 154 -35.69 -19.40 -32.15
CA LEU A 154 -36.90 -20.17 -31.82
C LEU A 154 -37.92 -20.05 -32.97
N PRO A 155 -38.76 -21.07 -33.21
CA PRO A 155 -39.57 -21.17 -34.42
C PRO A 155 -40.87 -20.36 -34.34
N GLU A 156 -41.39 -20.08 -35.53
CA GLU A 156 -42.62 -19.35 -35.85
C GLU A 156 -43.87 -19.92 -35.15
N PHE A 157 -44.78 -19.00 -34.81
CA PHE A 157 -46.23 -19.24 -34.71
C PHE A 157 -46.96 -18.15 -35.47
#